data_AF-A0A0L8H164-F1
#
_entry.id   AF-A0A0L8H164-F1
#
_cell.length_a   1.000
_cell.length_b   1.000
_cell.length_c   1.000
_cell.angle_alpha   90.00
_cell.angle_beta   90.00
_cell.angle_gamma   90.00
#
_symmetry.space_group_name_H-M   'P 1'
#
loop_
_entity.id
_entity.type
_entity.pdbx_description
1 polymer ?
#
loop_
_entity_poly.entity_id
_entity_poly.type
_entity_poly.pdbx_seq_one_letter_code
_entity_poly.pdbx_strand_id
1 'polypeptide(L)'
;MAAARLPPVVLEVVFSYLDISDLRYCSLVCKSWYRFLNDENNDVWRFHCVRKLAEDALKSDVLSNVPTYKAKLRAFYHAWNPNDCSRNIYVKHNGFTLHRNPIAQSTDGARGKIGFRTGRHCWEVWWEGPLGTVAVIGLATKEAPMQCHGYVSLLGSDDQSWGWNLVDNLLLHNGDSQGNYPLLNNAPKYQVSQCQ
;
A
#
# COMPACT_ATOMS: atom_id res chain seq x y z
N MET A 1 -20.12 -34.82 -8.17
CA MET A 1 -19.60 -34.47 -6.82
C MET A 1 -20.65 -33.64 -6.08
N ALA A 2 -21.11 -34.09 -4.92
CA ALA A 2 -22.16 -33.42 -4.13
C ALA A 2 -21.73 -32.06 -3.56
N ALA A 3 -20.44 -31.89 -3.25
CA ALA A 3 -19.90 -30.67 -2.65
C ALA A 3 -20.03 -29.41 -3.54
N ALA A 4 -20.03 -29.58 -4.87
CA ALA A 4 -20.25 -28.48 -5.82
C ALA A 4 -21.70 -27.96 -5.83
N ARG A 5 -22.63 -28.69 -5.21
CA ARG A 5 -24.07 -28.37 -5.14
C ARG A 5 -24.51 -27.93 -3.74
N LEU A 6 -23.58 -27.65 -2.83
CA LEU A 6 -23.92 -27.13 -1.51
C LEU A 6 -24.65 -25.77 -1.65
N PRO A 7 -25.66 -25.49 -0.82
CA PRO A 7 -26.31 -24.19 -0.78
C PRO A 7 -25.31 -23.07 -0.41
N PRO A 8 -25.50 -21.83 -0.93
CA PRO A 8 -24.62 -20.70 -0.63
C PRO A 8 -24.38 -20.46 0.87
N VAL A 9 -25.42 -20.57 1.70
CA VAL A 9 -25.32 -20.41 3.17
C VAL A 9 -24.36 -21.41 3.80
N VAL A 10 -24.31 -22.65 3.30
CA VAL A 10 -23.35 -23.66 3.80
C VAL A 10 -21.93 -23.33 3.34
N LEU A 11 -21.78 -22.87 2.09
CA LEU A 11 -20.49 -22.43 1.57
C LEU A 11 -19.95 -21.22 2.35
N GLU A 12 -20.78 -20.25 2.71
CA GLU A 12 -20.43 -19.10 3.54
C GLU A 12 -19.84 -19.54 4.87
N VAL A 13 -20.55 -20.41 5.60
CA VAL A 13 -20.08 -20.93 6.88
C VAL A 13 -18.76 -21.66 6.70
N VAL A 14 -18.68 -22.64 5.80
CA VAL A 14 -17.46 -23.45 5.61
C VAL A 14 -16.27 -22.58 5.22
N PHE A 15 -16.43 -21.70 4.22
CA PHE A 15 -15.35 -20.88 3.72
C PHE A 15 -14.95 -19.77 4.70
N SER A 16 -15.84 -19.29 5.57
CA SER A 16 -15.48 -18.29 6.60
C SER A 16 -14.43 -18.78 7.62
N TYR A 17 -14.27 -20.10 7.77
CA TYR A 17 -13.28 -20.72 8.66
C TYR A 17 -11.94 -21.02 7.97
N LEU A 18 -11.84 -20.87 6.65
CA LEU A 18 -10.63 -21.16 5.90
C LEU A 18 -9.72 -19.93 5.83
N ASP A 19 -8.41 -20.13 5.76
CA ASP A 19 -7.49 -19.03 5.48
C ASP A 19 -7.58 -18.58 4.01
N ILE A 20 -7.12 -17.36 3.73
CA ILE A 20 -7.19 -16.76 2.38
C ILE A 20 -6.45 -17.61 1.34
N SER A 21 -5.36 -18.27 1.73
CA SER A 21 -4.65 -19.22 0.87
C SER A 21 -5.54 -20.40 0.46
N ASP A 22 -6.33 -20.92 1.39
CA ASP A 22 -7.20 -22.06 1.16
C ASP A 22 -8.41 -21.67 0.31
N LEU A 23 -8.96 -20.47 0.53
CA LEU A 23 -10.00 -19.90 -0.33
C LEU A 23 -9.55 -19.83 -1.79
N ARG A 24 -8.28 -19.47 -2.04
CA ARG A 24 -7.73 -19.49 -3.40
C ARG A 24 -7.78 -20.91 -3.98
N TYR A 25 -7.35 -21.93 -3.24
CA TYR A 25 -7.41 -23.32 -3.73
C TYR A 25 -8.85 -23.77 -3.95
N CYS A 26 -9.78 -23.45 -3.04
CA CYS A 26 -11.21 -23.75 -3.19
C CYS A 26 -11.80 -23.13 -4.46
N SER A 27 -11.39 -21.91 -4.83
CA SER A 27 -11.85 -21.25 -6.06
C SER A 27 -11.48 -22.00 -7.35
N LEU A 28 -10.49 -22.90 -7.30
CA LEU A 28 -10.02 -23.69 -8.44
C LEU A 28 -10.70 -25.06 -8.55
N VAL A 29 -11.44 -25.50 -7.53
CA VAL A 29 -12.01 -26.85 -7.47
C VAL A 29 -13.17 -27.04 -8.45
N CYS A 30 -14.09 -26.06 -8.52
CA CYS A 30 -15.23 -26.15 -9.44
C CYS A 30 -15.82 -24.78 -9.79
N LYS A 31 -16.57 -24.70 -10.90
CA LYS A 31 -17.19 -23.45 -11.38
C LYS A 31 -18.16 -22.83 -10.37
N SER A 32 -18.85 -23.64 -9.57
CA SER A 32 -19.80 -23.17 -8.56
C SER A 32 -19.05 -22.38 -7.47
N TRP A 33 -18.01 -22.98 -6.88
CA TRP A 33 -17.19 -22.35 -5.85
C TRP A 33 -16.39 -21.16 -6.38
N TYR A 34 -15.88 -21.27 -7.62
CA TYR A 34 -15.26 -20.16 -8.31
C TYR A 34 -16.20 -18.94 -8.35
N ARG A 35 -17.43 -19.12 -8.86
CA ARG A 35 -18.41 -18.03 -8.95
C ARG A 35 -18.72 -17.44 -7.58
N PHE A 36 -18.94 -18.30 -6.58
CA PHE A 36 -19.23 -17.88 -5.22
C PHE A 36 -18.07 -17.06 -4.61
N LEU A 37 -16.83 -17.53 -4.69
CA LEU A 37 -15.65 -16.84 -4.15
C LEU A 37 -15.15 -15.67 -5.02
N ASN A 38 -15.61 -15.58 -6.27
CA ASN A 38 -15.31 -14.45 -7.15
C ASN A 38 -16.31 -13.30 -7.00
N ASP A 39 -17.46 -13.52 -6.34
CA ASP A 39 -18.21 -12.42 -5.76
C ASP A 39 -17.40 -11.83 -4.60
N GLU A 40 -16.80 -10.67 -4.84
CA GLU A 40 -15.88 -10.01 -3.92
C GLU A 40 -16.55 -9.40 -2.68
N ASN A 41 -17.88 -9.38 -2.65
CA ASN A 41 -18.69 -8.76 -1.59
C ASN A 41 -19.53 -9.75 -0.79
N ASN A 42 -19.38 -11.05 -1.02
CA ASN A 42 -20.02 -12.06 -0.20
C ASN A 42 -19.57 -12.00 1.29
N ASP A 43 -20.30 -12.70 2.15
CA ASP A 43 -20.05 -12.66 3.59
C ASP A 43 -18.73 -13.32 4.02
N VAL A 44 -18.15 -14.21 3.20
CA VAL A 44 -16.80 -14.74 3.45
C VAL A 44 -15.77 -13.62 3.41
N TRP A 45 -15.77 -12.82 2.35
CA TRP A 45 -14.84 -11.70 2.23
C TRP A 45 -15.11 -10.61 3.26
N ARG A 46 -16.38 -10.33 3.55
CA ARG A 46 -16.77 -9.41 4.62
C ARG A 46 -16.19 -9.85 5.97
N PHE A 47 -16.34 -11.12 6.33
CA PHE A 47 -15.85 -11.66 7.60
C PHE A 47 -14.33 -11.56 7.70
N HIS A 48 -13.59 -11.94 6.66
CA HIS A 48 -12.14 -11.78 6.63
C HIS A 48 -11.71 -10.31 6.71
N CYS A 49 -12.41 -9.42 6.00
CA CYS A 49 -12.14 -7.99 6.02
C CYS A 49 -12.29 -7.41 7.43
N VAL A 50 -13.43 -7.64 8.08
CA VAL A 50 -13.72 -7.11 9.43
C VAL A 50 -12.81 -7.71 10.50
N ARG A 51 -12.38 -8.97 10.35
CA ARG A 51 -11.43 -9.60 11.29
C ARG A 51 -9.99 -9.13 11.15
N LYS A 52 -9.59 -8.67 9.97
CA LYS A 52 -8.19 -8.31 9.67
C LYS A 52 -7.94 -6.82 9.70
N LEU A 53 -8.89 -6.01 9.22
CA LEU A 53 -8.74 -4.57 9.17
C LEU A 53 -9.24 -3.95 10.47
N ALA A 54 -8.58 -2.87 10.87
CA ALA A 54 -9.05 -2.06 11.98
C ALA A 54 -10.38 -1.35 11.65
N GLU A 55 -11.21 -1.14 12.66
CA GLU A 55 -12.53 -0.53 12.49
C GLU A 55 -12.45 0.90 11.96
N ASP A 56 -11.43 1.67 12.38
CA ASP A 56 -11.18 3.03 11.92
C ASP A 56 -10.84 3.08 10.42
N ALA A 57 -10.05 2.13 9.91
CA ALA A 57 -9.74 2.01 8.48
C ALA A 57 -10.99 1.74 7.62
N LEU A 58 -11.98 1.02 8.16
CA LEU A 58 -13.22 0.70 7.45
C LEU A 58 -14.23 1.85 7.47
N LYS A 59 -14.16 2.72 8.49
CA LYS A 59 -15.05 3.87 8.65
C LYS A 59 -14.51 5.16 8.04
N SER A 60 -13.19 5.26 7.84
CA SER A 60 -12.56 6.42 7.21
C SER A 60 -12.62 6.34 5.68
N ASP A 61 -12.15 7.42 5.06
CA ASP A 61 -12.04 7.60 3.62
C ASP A 61 -10.84 6.89 2.98
N VAL A 62 -9.90 6.36 3.78
CA VAL A 62 -8.64 5.75 3.29
C VAL A 62 -8.85 4.56 2.34
N LEU A 63 -10.01 3.90 2.41
CA LEU A 63 -10.40 2.80 1.51
C LEU A 63 -11.62 3.12 0.64
N SER A 64 -11.98 4.40 0.50
CA SER A 64 -13.14 4.86 -0.27
C SER A 64 -13.07 4.43 -1.75
N ASN A 65 -11.87 4.46 -2.34
CA ASN A 65 -11.61 4.03 -3.72
C ASN A 65 -11.56 2.50 -3.90
N VAL A 66 -11.73 1.72 -2.82
CA VAL A 66 -11.63 0.26 -2.81
C VAL A 66 -12.98 -0.33 -2.40
N PRO A 67 -13.90 -0.58 -3.36
CA PRO A 67 -15.31 -0.76 -3.04
C PRO A 67 -15.66 -2.14 -2.46
N THR A 68 -14.84 -3.17 -2.72
CA THR A 68 -15.18 -4.55 -2.33
C THR A 68 -14.43 -5.02 -1.08
N TYR A 69 -15.03 -5.90 -0.28
CA TYR A 69 -14.37 -6.46 0.90
C TYR A 69 -13.09 -7.23 0.55
N LYS A 70 -13.12 -7.99 -0.54
CA LYS A 70 -11.92 -8.68 -1.05
C LYS A 70 -10.83 -7.70 -1.47
N ALA A 71 -11.18 -6.60 -2.12
CA ALA A 71 -10.20 -5.59 -2.54
C ALA A 71 -9.64 -4.81 -1.34
N LYS A 72 -10.44 -4.50 -0.31
CA LYS A 72 -9.98 -3.88 0.94
C LYS A 72 -8.99 -4.78 1.68
N LEU A 73 -9.30 -6.08 1.75
CA LEU A 73 -8.40 -7.08 2.31
C LEU A 73 -7.09 -7.13 1.50
N ARG A 74 -7.17 -7.16 0.17
CA ARG A 74 -5.98 -7.08 -0.71
C ARG A 74 -5.16 -5.82 -0.42
N ALA A 75 -5.79 -4.66 -0.34
CA ALA A 75 -5.11 -3.39 -0.03
C ALA A 75 -4.35 -3.49 1.30
N PHE A 76 -4.97 -4.07 2.34
CA PHE A 76 -4.31 -4.25 3.64
C PHE A 76 -3.05 -5.13 3.58
N TYR A 77 -3.06 -6.19 2.77
CA TYR A 77 -1.88 -7.04 2.57
C TYR A 77 -0.76 -6.35 1.78
N HIS A 78 -1.08 -5.32 0.99
CA HIS A 78 -0.10 -4.50 0.26
C HIS A 78 0.26 -3.18 0.98
N ALA A 79 -0.35 -2.90 2.12
CA ALA A 79 -0.08 -1.70 2.91
C ALA A 79 1.34 -1.70 3.53
N TRP A 80 1.67 -0.65 4.29
CA TRP A 80 2.98 -0.46 4.91
C TRP A 80 3.36 -1.60 5.86
N ASN A 81 4.64 -1.96 5.85
CA ASN A 81 5.19 -2.96 6.74
C ASN A 81 5.77 -2.29 8.01
N PRO A 82 5.17 -2.50 9.20
CA PRO A 82 5.69 -1.92 10.44
C PRO A 82 7.06 -2.46 10.85
N ASN A 83 7.48 -3.60 10.28
CA ASN A 83 8.79 -4.21 10.54
C ASN A 83 9.84 -3.84 9.47
N ASP A 84 9.47 -3.04 8.48
CA ASP A 84 10.36 -2.64 7.39
C ASP A 84 10.21 -1.14 7.09
N CYS A 85 10.52 -0.34 8.11
CA CYS A 85 10.58 1.10 8.07
C CYS A 85 11.70 1.63 8.99
N SER A 86 12.06 2.90 8.82
CA SER A 86 12.96 3.59 9.75
C SER A 86 12.48 3.48 11.19
N ARG A 87 13.41 3.48 12.15
CA ARG A 87 13.13 3.58 13.59
C ARG A 87 12.37 4.85 13.99
N ASN A 88 12.38 5.88 13.15
CA ASN A 88 11.65 7.13 13.37
C ASN A 88 10.24 7.13 12.76
N ILE A 89 9.84 6.04 12.11
CA ILE A 89 8.51 5.86 11.52
C ILE A 89 7.79 4.76 12.28
N TYR A 90 6.49 4.93 12.46
CA TYR A 90 5.60 3.85 12.85
C TYR A 90 4.37 3.83 11.93
N VAL A 91 3.79 2.65 11.75
CA VAL A 91 2.51 2.49 11.04
C VAL A 91 1.39 2.63 12.07
N LYS A 92 0.42 3.51 11.81
CA LYS A 92 -0.76 3.68 12.68
C LYS A 92 -1.57 2.39 12.75
N HIS A 93 -2.45 2.29 13.75
CA HIS A 93 -3.30 1.12 13.98
C HIS A 93 -4.15 0.73 12.75
N ASN A 94 -4.58 1.71 11.95
CA ASN A 94 -5.31 1.46 10.71
C ASN A 94 -4.53 0.62 9.67
N GLY A 95 -3.20 0.55 9.78
CA GLY A 95 -2.32 -0.21 8.89
C GLY A 95 -2.00 0.46 7.55
N PHE A 96 -2.67 1.56 7.20
CA PHE A 96 -2.54 2.26 5.91
C PHE A 96 -1.78 3.58 6.01
N THR A 97 -1.70 4.16 7.21
CA THR A 97 -1.04 5.45 7.44
C THR A 97 0.29 5.22 8.12
N LEU A 98 1.37 5.70 7.51
CA LEU A 98 2.67 5.83 8.16
C LEU A 98 2.75 7.20 8.86
N HIS A 99 3.37 7.26 10.02
CA HIS A 99 3.64 8.49 10.74
C HIS A 99 5.14 8.59 11.04
N ARG A 100 5.74 9.73 10.73
CA ARG A 100 7.14 10.04 11.02
C ARG A 100 7.24 10.92 12.25
N ASN A 101 8.03 10.50 13.23
CA ASN A 101 8.33 11.29 14.43
C ASN A 101 9.15 12.55 14.08
N PRO A 102 9.01 13.66 14.83
CA PRO A 102 9.69 14.92 14.54
C PRO A 102 11.18 14.87 14.93
N ILE A 103 11.98 14.16 14.12
CA ILE A 103 13.43 14.05 14.30
C ILE A 103 14.14 14.97 13.31
N ALA A 104 14.99 15.86 13.84
CA ALA A 104 15.79 16.76 13.02
C ALA A 104 16.93 16.01 12.30
N GLN A 105 17.36 16.53 11.14
CA GLN A 105 18.51 16.02 10.37
C GLN A 105 18.43 14.51 10.10
N SER A 106 17.26 14.04 9.67
CA SER A 106 17.02 12.64 9.33
C SER A 106 16.04 12.55 8.16
N THR A 107 16.34 11.71 7.18
CA THR A 107 15.37 11.23 6.19
C THR A 107 15.05 9.78 6.52
N ASP A 108 13.77 9.43 6.44
CA ASP A 108 13.23 8.17 6.92
C ASP A 108 12.31 7.57 5.86
N GLY A 109 12.50 6.29 5.56
CA GLY A 109 11.75 5.54 4.57
C GLY A 109 10.93 4.40 5.18
N ALA A 110 9.96 3.92 4.41
CA ALA A 110 9.14 2.75 4.73
C ALA A 110 8.82 1.97 3.45
N ARG A 111 8.69 0.65 3.57
CA ARG A 111 8.28 -0.23 2.47
C ARG A 111 6.92 -0.88 2.73
N GLY A 112 6.27 -1.28 1.64
CA GLY A 112 5.07 -2.12 1.70
C GLY A 112 5.40 -3.55 2.15
N LYS A 113 4.40 -4.30 2.62
CA LYS A 113 4.55 -5.69 3.08
C LYS A 113 4.98 -6.67 1.99
N ILE A 114 4.59 -6.41 0.73
CA ILE A 114 4.77 -7.35 -0.38
C ILE A 114 5.56 -6.67 -1.50
N GLY A 115 6.71 -7.28 -1.85
CA GLY A 115 7.47 -6.92 -3.04
C GLY A 115 6.90 -7.56 -4.31
N PHE A 116 6.90 -6.81 -5.41
CA PHE A 116 6.40 -7.27 -6.71
C PHE A 116 7.53 -7.83 -7.57
N ARG A 117 7.25 -8.91 -8.32
CA ARG A 117 8.21 -9.52 -9.27
C ARG A 117 7.72 -9.50 -10.71
N THR A 118 6.41 -9.58 -10.92
CA THR A 118 5.78 -9.63 -12.25
C THR A 118 4.41 -8.97 -12.18
N GLY A 119 3.83 -8.66 -13.35
CA GLY A 119 2.51 -8.05 -13.48
C GLY A 119 2.52 -6.53 -13.46
N ARG A 120 1.33 -5.93 -13.47
CA ARG A 120 1.12 -4.49 -13.38
C ARG A 120 0.44 -4.17 -12.06
N HIS A 121 1.00 -3.23 -11.31
CA HIS A 121 0.54 -2.85 -9.98
C HIS A 121 0.36 -1.34 -9.94
N CYS A 122 -0.69 -0.90 -9.27
CA CYS A 122 -0.93 0.50 -8.98
C CYS A 122 -1.33 0.64 -7.51
N TRP A 123 -0.93 1.75 -6.91
CA TRP A 123 -1.31 2.13 -5.56
C TRP A 123 -1.49 3.64 -5.53
N GLU A 124 -2.27 4.08 -4.57
CA GLU A 124 -2.55 5.49 -4.31
C GLU A 124 -1.78 5.91 -3.06
N VAL A 125 -1.18 7.10 -3.09
CA VAL A 125 -0.47 7.68 -1.95
C VAL A 125 -1.13 8.99 -1.59
N TRP A 126 -1.61 9.10 -0.36
CA TRP A 126 -2.10 10.35 0.21
C TRP A 126 -1.03 10.91 1.13
N TRP A 127 -0.70 12.18 0.94
CA TRP A 127 0.27 12.89 1.76
C TRP A 127 -0.45 14.01 2.51
N GLU A 128 -0.61 13.82 3.83
CA GLU A 128 -1.24 14.81 4.69
C GLU A 128 -0.22 15.81 5.22
N GLY A 129 -0.54 17.11 5.11
CA GLY A 129 0.33 18.18 5.57
C GLY A 129 1.40 18.58 4.54
N PRO A 130 2.35 19.45 4.94
CA PRO A 130 3.35 19.93 4.02
C PRO A 130 4.38 18.85 3.68
N LEU A 131 4.83 18.82 2.42
CA LEU A 131 5.89 17.91 1.97
C LEU A 131 7.22 18.14 2.69
N GLY A 132 7.45 19.35 3.20
CA GLY A 132 8.73 19.75 3.76
C GLY A 132 9.77 20.02 2.69
N THR A 133 11.05 19.82 3.03
CA THR A 133 12.18 20.07 2.11
C THR A 133 12.45 18.89 1.18
N VAL A 134 12.12 17.67 1.60
CA VAL A 134 12.35 16.45 0.82
C VAL A 134 11.15 15.52 1.00
N ALA A 135 10.46 15.25 -0.10
CA ALA A 135 9.36 14.28 -0.16
C ALA A 135 9.50 13.44 -1.43
N VAL A 136 9.83 12.16 -1.26
CA VAL A 136 10.11 11.27 -2.38
C VAL A 136 9.20 10.05 -2.28
N ILE A 137 8.52 9.73 -3.39
CA ILE A 137 7.76 8.48 -3.55
C ILE A 137 8.44 7.63 -4.62
N GLY A 138 8.30 6.31 -4.55
CA GLY A 138 8.88 5.46 -5.57
C GLY A 138 8.95 4.00 -5.21
N LEU A 139 9.99 3.34 -5.71
CA LEU A 139 10.23 1.91 -5.58
C LEU A 139 11.60 1.66 -4.97
N ALA A 140 11.71 0.58 -4.22
CA ALA A 140 12.97 0.15 -3.63
C ALA A 140 13.03 -1.38 -3.60
N THR A 141 14.24 -1.91 -3.73
CA THR A 141 14.54 -3.29 -3.39
C THR A 141 14.58 -3.45 -1.86
N LYS A 142 14.78 -4.68 -1.40
CA LYS A 142 14.89 -4.97 0.04
C LYS A 142 16.23 -4.47 0.60
N GLU A 143 17.24 -4.35 -0.26
CA GLU A 143 18.60 -3.94 0.07
C GLU A 143 18.71 -2.42 0.29
N ALA A 144 17.79 -1.62 -0.23
CA ALA A 144 17.81 -0.16 -0.07
C ALA A 144 17.74 0.25 1.43
N PRO A 145 18.50 1.29 1.85
CA PRO A 145 18.49 1.79 3.21
C PRO A 145 17.15 2.44 3.57
N MET A 146 16.72 2.30 4.82
CA MET A 146 15.47 2.88 5.34
C MET A 146 15.67 4.19 6.08
N GLN A 147 16.90 4.64 6.30
CA GLN A 147 17.19 5.88 7.01
C GLN A 147 18.53 6.44 6.57
N CYS A 148 18.65 7.75 6.51
CA CYS A 148 19.94 8.45 6.39
C CYS A 148 19.95 9.73 7.21
N HIS A 149 21.16 10.21 7.52
CA HIS A 149 21.36 11.49 8.19
C HIS A 149 21.18 12.66 7.22
N GLY A 150 20.65 13.78 7.71
CA GLY A 150 20.38 14.99 6.94
C GLY A 150 19.03 14.95 6.21
N TYR A 151 18.70 16.06 5.56
CA TYR A 151 17.51 16.20 4.71
C TYR A 151 17.88 15.94 3.26
N VAL A 152 18.02 14.66 2.90
CA VAL A 152 18.42 14.23 1.55
C VAL A 152 17.41 13.25 0.98
N SER A 153 17.34 13.15 -0.34
CA SER A 153 16.48 12.19 -1.03
C SER A 153 17.02 10.77 -0.84
N LEU A 154 16.44 10.02 0.10
CA LEU A 154 16.82 8.64 0.39
C LEU A 154 16.45 7.68 -0.77
N LEU A 155 15.24 7.80 -1.30
CA LEU A 155 14.83 7.03 -2.48
C LEU A 155 15.52 7.61 -3.72
N GLY A 156 16.28 6.76 -4.42
CA GLY A 156 17.08 7.12 -5.58
C GLY A 156 18.53 7.49 -5.26
N SER A 157 18.96 7.46 -3.99
CA SER A 157 20.36 7.77 -3.63
C SER A 157 21.35 6.66 -4.00
N ASP A 158 20.86 5.48 -4.37
CA ASP A 158 21.64 4.30 -4.73
C ASP A 158 20.99 3.56 -5.92
N ASP A 159 21.62 2.45 -6.31
CA ASP A 159 21.13 1.56 -7.36
C ASP A 159 19.99 0.63 -6.90
N GLN A 160 19.63 0.67 -5.61
CA GLN A 160 18.60 -0.16 -4.99
C GLN A 160 17.23 0.53 -4.95
N SER A 161 17.14 1.78 -5.40
CA SER A 161 15.89 2.55 -5.32
C SER A 161 15.71 3.52 -6.48
N TRP A 162 14.44 3.81 -6.78
CA TRP A 162 14.00 4.79 -7.78
C TRP A 162 13.01 5.72 -7.13
N GLY A 163 13.28 7.01 -7.17
CA GLY A 163 12.48 8.04 -6.49
C GLY A 163 11.96 9.09 -7.46
N TRP A 164 10.78 9.62 -7.15
CA TRP A 164 10.27 10.88 -7.67
C TRP A 164 10.13 11.86 -6.51
N ASN A 165 11.00 12.87 -6.50
CA ASN A 165 10.96 13.97 -5.54
C ASN A 165 9.83 14.93 -5.96
N LEU A 166 8.81 15.01 -5.11
CA LEU A 166 7.59 15.78 -5.30
C LEU A 166 7.77 17.28 -5.04
N VAL A 167 8.84 17.67 -4.33
CA VAL A 167 9.15 19.08 -4.06
C VAL A 167 9.72 19.73 -5.32
N ASP A 168 10.72 19.07 -5.91
CA ASP A 168 11.47 19.61 -7.05
C ASP A 168 11.03 19.07 -8.42
N ASN A 169 10.13 18.07 -8.43
CA ASN A 169 9.71 17.33 -9.62
C ASN A 169 10.88 16.60 -10.31
N LEU A 170 11.81 16.04 -9.52
CA LEU A 170 12.98 15.32 -10.04
C LEU A 170 12.82 13.81 -9.92
N LEU A 171 13.19 13.11 -10.99
CA LEU A 171 13.41 11.66 -10.96
C LEU A 171 14.83 11.38 -10.45
N LEU A 172 14.98 10.38 -9.60
CA LEU A 172 16.21 10.07 -8.87
C LEU A 172 16.53 8.57 -8.95
N HIS A 173 17.78 8.25 -9.25
CA HIS A 173 18.32 6.89 -9.22
C HIS A 173 19.85 6.93 -9.24
N ASN A 174 20.49 5.99 -8.53
CA ASN A 174 21.95 5.86 -8.46
C ASN A 174 22.67 7.13 -7.96
N GLY A 175 22.02 7.91 -7.09
CA GLY A 175 22.55 9.17 -6.57
C GLY A 175 22.40 10.37 -7.49
N ASP A 176 21.94 10.16 -8.72
CA ASP A 176 21.86 11.18 -9.76
C ASP A 176 20.41 11.56 -10.10
N SER A 177 20.23 12.79 -10.58
CA SER A 177 18.98 13.23 -11.19
C SER A 177 18.84 12.67 -12.59
N GLN A 178 17.74 11.97 -12.85
CA GLN A 178 17.38 11.37 -14.13
C GLN A 178 16.52 12.30 -15.00
N GLY A 179 16.35 13.56 -14.57
CA GLY A 179 15.53 14.56 -15.24
C GLY A 179 14.26 14.94 -14.47
N ASN A 180 13.40 15.73 -15.11
CA ASN A 180 12.19 16.26 -14.51
C ASN A 180 10.97 15.41 -14.87
N TYR A 181 10.03 15.26 -13.93
CA TYR A 181 8.72 14.67 -14.18
C TYR A 181 7.62 15.42 -13.40
N PRO A 182 6.50 15.77 -14.05
CA PRO A 182 6.17 15.52 -15.46
C PRO A 182 6.89 16.46 -16.43
N LEU A 183 7.09 16.02 -17.68
CA LEU A 183 7.71 16.81 -18.76
C LEU A 183 6.71 17.83 -19.34
N LEU A 184 6.32 18.81 -18.53
CA LEU A 184 5.40 19.88 -18.90
C LEU A 184 6.11 21.23 -18.77
N ASN A 185 5.86 22.15 -19.72
CA ASN A 185 6.46 23.49 -19.71
C ASN A 185 6.16 24.29 -18.44
N ASN A 186 5.10 23.93 -17.70
CA ASN A 186 4.75 24.49 -16.39
C ASN A 186 4.22 23.36 -15.48
N ALA A 187 5.03 22.33 -15.26
CA ALA A 187 4.66 21.27 -14.33
C ALA A 187 4.28 21.88 -12.97
N PRO A 188 3.12 21.52 -12.38
CA PRO A 188 2.73 22.03 -11.09
C PRO A 188 3.81 21.64 -10.07
N LYS A 189 4.39 22.64 -9.42
CA LYS A 189 5.30 22.43 -8.30
C LYS A 189 4.51 22.50 -7.02
N TYR A 190 4.95 21.74 -6.03
CA TYR A 190 4.39 21.84 -4.70
C TYR A 190 4.57 23.28 -4.18
N GLN A 191 3.45 23.92 -3.86
CA GLN A 191 3.43 25.24 -3.23
C GLN A 191 2.88 25.05 -1.82
N VAL A 192 3.65 25.45 -0.81
CA VAL A 192 3.11 25.61 0.54
C VAL A 192 2.18 26.81 0.47
N SER A 193 0.86 26.58 0.47
CA SER A 193 -0.09 27.68 0.68
C SER A 193 0.28 28.33 2.01
N GLN A 194 0.77 29.57 1.97
CA GLN A 194 0.84 30.40 3.17
C GLN A 194 -0.59 30.54 3.67
N CYS A 195 -0.94 29.81 4.74
CA CYS A 195 -2.13 30.12 5.50
C CYS A 195 -1.94 31.55 6.04
N GLN A 196 -2.62 32.51 5.42
CA GLN A 196 -2.92 33.79 6.04
C GLN A 196 -4.02 33.60 7.08
#